data_AF-A0A267H6Z9-F1
#
_entry.id   AF-A0A267H6Z9-F1
#
_cell.length_a   1.000
_cell.length_b   1.000
_cell.length_c   1.000
_cell.angle_alpha   90.00
_cell.angle_beta   90.00
_cell.angle_gamma   90.00
#
_symmetry.space_group_name_H-M   'P 1'
#
loop_
_entity.id
_entity.type
_entity.pdbx_description
1 polymer ?
#
loop_
_entity_poly.entity_id
_entity_poly.type
_entity_poly.pdbx_seq_one_letter_code
_entity_poly.pdbx_strand_id
1 'polypeptide(L)'
;MAAEIFAVRAHIANIMANNTVFKDYVVATFGDPYKKNVIRSSDESVIQSFVNSISPSAGGDCPEFAMSGIEDAAKKARKNSVLVLFTDAAAKDASKLAAVKALLLAKNTKLFVIATGTFCGSGVYKGEFDDLAAASGGDVMTLTAKSSVSEILDFLALAAAGKYSLRSFPRCLDDMRKMKPERCCKWVIHHKCKPIEPPCPLGYKRVTMRNKVCGSPNGCPRKRVGSLGFIIDDTGSMGAEIFAVRTHISAIMANNTVFKDYVVSRYGDPYVKNVIRSSDASAIQSFVNAIGPSGGGDCPEYAMSAIEDAAKEALENSVLILFTDAAAKDANMSADVAALLVSKKIKLYVIGTGQFCGPRVYKGEYDYLAAASGGSVMKLTAKTSVGEVLNFIGLAASGMTSFDSLPSTLEGLHGMPYQDNCWIEEISTCMCDCYDRP
;
A
#
# COMPACT_ATOMS: atom_id res chain seq x y z
N MET A 1 9.03 5.04 27.21
CA MET A 1 7.80 4.23 27.32
C MET A 1 6.53 4.93 27.86
N ALA A 2 6.52 5.71 28.96
CA ALA A 2 5.26 6.24 29.51
C ALA A 2 4.51 7.23 28.59
N ALA A 3 5.23 8.09 27.86
CA ALA A 3 4.64 9.03 26.91
C ALA A 3 4.09 8.31 25.67
N GLU A 4 4.77 7.25 25.21
CA GLU A 4 4.36 6.44 24.06
C GLU A 4 3.06 5.67 24.35
N ILE A 5 2.95 5.03 25.53
CA ILE A 5 1.73 4.34 25.96
C ILE A 5 0.56 5.33 26.10
N PHE A 6 0.80 6.52 26.64
CA PHE A 6 -0.23 7.56 26.75
C PHE A 6 -0.70 8.04 25.37
N ALA A 7 0.22 8.29 24.45
CA ALA A 7 -0.11 8.67 23.08
C ALA A 7 -0.94 7.57 22.37
N VAL A 8 -0.52 6.30 22.46
CA VAL A 8 -1.25 5.17 21.88
C VAL A 8 -2.66 5.08 22.45
N ARG A 9 -2.83 5.17 23.79
CA ARG A 9 -4.15 5.17 24.44
C ARG A 9 -5.06 6.31 23.94
N ALA A 10 -4.50 7.50 23.75
CA ALA A 10 -5.26 8.67 23.33
C ALA A 10 -5.72 8.60 21.86
N HIS A 11 -4.98 7.91 20.99
CA HIS A 11 -5.26 7.90 19.54
C HIS A 11 -5.88 6.60 19.03
N ILE A 12 -5.76 5.48 19.77
CA ILE A 12 -6.24 4.17 19.29
C ILE A 12 -7.75 4.18 19.01
N ALA A 13 -8.55 4.89 19.82
CA ALA A 13 -9.98 5.04 19.58
C ALA A 13 -10.26 5.71 18.22
N ASN A 14 -9.49 6.74 17.87
CA ASN A 14 -9.62 7.45 16.60
C ASN A 14 -9.16 6.59 15.42
N ILE A 15 -8.10 5.80 15.58
CA ILE A 15 -7.65 4.86 14.55
C ILE A 15 -8.74 3.83 14.27
N MET A 16 -9.34 3.27 15.32
CA MET A 16 -10.38 2.25 15.19
C MET A 16 -11.65 2.82 14.57
N ALA A 17 -12.15 3.94 15.08
CA ALA A 17 -13.38 4.58 14.60
C ALA A 17 -13.33 4.99 13.11
N ASN A 18 -12.15 5.29 12.59
CA ASN A 18 -11.97 5.66 11.18
C ASN A 18 -11.60 4.47 10.27
N ASN A 19 -11.40 3.27 10.82
CA ASN A 19 -10.85 2.16 10.07
C ASN A 19 -11.84 1.62 9.02
N THR A 20 -11.50 1.79 7.75
CA THR A 20 -12.21 1.22 6.59
C THR A 20 -11.38 0.16 5.86
N VAL A 21 -10.11 0.00 6.24
CA VAL A 21 -9.11 -0.80 5.51
C VAL A 21 -8.87 -2.17 6.17
N PHE A 22 -8.81 -2.22 7.50
CA PHE A 22 -8.41 -3.42 8.24
C PHE A 22 -9.60 -4.19 8.82
N LYS A 23 -9.53 -5.52 8.82
CA LYS A 23 -10.62 -6.40 9.29
C LYS A 23 -10.66 -6.59 10.81
N ASP A 24 -9.52 -6.52 11.47
CA ASP A 24 -9.37 -6.66 12.92
C ASP A 24 -8.05 -6.05 13.38
N TYR A 25 -7.87 -5.98 14.69
CA TYR A 25 -6.70 -5.40 15.33
C TYR A 25 -5.95 -6.46 16.13
N VAL A 26 -4.62 -6.33 16.17
CA VAL A 26 -3.73 -7.11 17.03
C VAL A 26 -2.93 -6.13 17.87
N VAL A 27 -2.90 -6.34 19.18
CA VAL A 27 -2.05 -5.57 20.09
C VAL A 27 -1.23 -6.56 20.91
N ALA A 28 0.08 -6.38 20.94
CA ALA A 28 1.01 -7.14 21.77
C ALA A 28 1.88 -6.19 22.58
N THR A 29 2.24 -6.59 23.79
CA THR A 29 3.23 -5.89 24.61
C THR A 29 4.46 -6.76 24.80
N PHE A 30 5.62 -6.12 24.96
CA PHE A 30 6.88 -6.76 25.33
C PHE A 30 7.59 -5.89 26.37
N GLY A 31 8.63 -6.44 26.99
CA GLY A 31 9.43 -5.77 28.01
C GLY A 31 10.42 -6.75 28.61
N ASP A 32 11.09 -6.34 29.69
CA ASP A 32 12.05 -7.17 30.43
C ASP A 32 11.70 -7.23 31.93
N PRO A 33 11.40 -8.42 32.49
CA PRO A 33 11.39 -9.73 31.84
C PRO A 33 10.22 -9.90 30.86
N TYR A 34 10.43 -10.69 29.80
CA TYR A 34 9.38 -10.93 28.82
C TYR A 34 8.18 -11.65 29.43
N LYS A 35 7.00 -11.05 29.23
CA LYS A 35 5.71 -11.65 29.56
C LYS A 35 4.82 -11.60 28.33
N LYS A 36 4.42 -12.79 27.87
CA LYS A 36 3.49 -12.94 26.75
C LYS A 36 2.17 -12.26 27.05
N ASN A 37 1.85 -11.22 26.28
CA ASN A 37 0.59 -10.50 26.39
C ASN A 37 0.21 -9.97 25.00
N VAL A 38 -0.77 -10.63 24.38
CA VAL A 38 -1.20 -10.34 23.00
C VAL A 38 -2.69 -10.63 22.83
N ILE A 39 -3.41 -9.76 22.15
CA ILE A 39 -4.82 -9.91 21.83
C ILE A 39 -5.06 -9.71 20.34
N ARG A 40 -6.10 -10.36 19.81
CA ARG A 40 -6.68 -10.06 18.50
C ARG A 40 -8.18 -9.96 18.65
N SER A 41 -8.79 -8.91 18.13
CA SER A 41 -10.24 -8.74 18.11
C SER A 41 -10.65 -7.78 17.00
N SER A 42 -11.82 -8.02 16.42
CA SER A 42 -12.52 -7.02 15.59
C SER A 42 -13.44 -6.12 16.43
N ASP A 43 -13.66 -6.46 17.71
CA ASP A 43 -14.41 -5.64 18.65
C ASP A 43 -13.49 -4.54 19.22
N GLU A 44 -13.80 -3.29 18.87
CA GLU A 44 -13.05 -2.11 19.27
C GLU A 44 -13.04 -1.92 20.78
N SER A 45 -14.12 -2.29 21.48
CA SER A 45 -14.21 -2.15 22.94
C SER A 45 -13.23 -3.10 23.65
N VAL A 46 -13.03 -4.30 23.10
CA VAL A 46 -12.07 -5.29 23.59
C VAL A 46 -10.64 -4.78 23.41
N ILE A 47 -10.33 -4.20 22.25
CA ILE A 47 -9.01 -3.63 21.96
C ILE A 47 -8.74 -2.40 22.81
N GLN A 48 -9.72 -1.50 22.93
CA GLN A 48 -9.61 -0.30 23.76
C GLN A 48 -9.37 -0.67 25.22
N SER A 49 -10.11 -1.66 25.75
CA SER A 49 -9.94 -2.14 27.13
C SER A 49 -8.56 -2.75 27.34
N PHE A 50 -8.08 -3.54 26.38
CA PHE A 50 -6.73 -4.10 26.42
C PHE A 50 -5.67 -2.99 26.46
N VAL A 51 -5.73 -2.01 25.55
CA VAL A 51 -4.77 -0.89 25.51
C VAL A 51 -4.83 -0.02 26.77
N ASN A 52 -6.03 0.22 27.30
CA ASN A 52 -6.24 0.94 28.55
C ASN A 52 -5.68 0.18 29.77
N SER A 53 -5.55 -1.15 29.70
CA SER A 53 -4.93 -1.94 30.78
C SER A 53 -3.39 -1.93 30.79
N ILE A 54 -2.74 -1.47 29.71
CA ILE A 54 -1.28 -1.52 29.56
C ILE A 54 -0.59 -0.49 30.46
N SER A 55 -0.03 -0.91 31.58
CA SER A 55 0.79 -0.05 32.43
C SER A 55 2.27 -0.22 32.11
N PRO A 56 3.06 0.88 32.00
CA PRO A 56 4.50 0.76 31.91
C PRO A 56 5.02 0.13 33.20
N SER A 57 5.58 -1.07 33.10
CA SER A 57 6.39 -1.66 34.18
C SER A 57 7.82 -1.20 34.01
N ALA A 58 8.50 -0.85 35.11
CA ALA A 58 9.93 -0.60 35.07
C ALA A 58 10.66 -1.86 34.56
N GLY A 59 11.18 -1.79 33.32
CA GLY A 59 12.08 -2.79 32.77
C GLY A 59 13.42 -2.72 33.48
N GLY A 60 14.04 -3.87 33.75
CA GLY A 60 15.30 -3.94 34.51
C GLY A 60 16.47 -3.26 33.80
N ASP A 61 16.61 -3.51 32.49
CA ASP A 61 17.73 -3.05 31.65
C ASP A 61 17.32 -2.93 30.17
N CYS A 62 18.11 -2.16 29.42
CA CYS A 62 18.04 -2.02 27.97
C CYS A 62 19.22 -2.84 27.41
N PRO A 63 19.06 -3.79 26.46
CA PRO A 63 17.95 -4.00 25.50
C PRO A 63 16.75 -4.84 25.99
N GLU A 64 15.66 -4.90 25.21
CA GLU A 64 14.36 -5.53 25.56
C GLU A 64 13.95 -6.71 24.64
N PHE A 65 12.92 -7.48 25.00
CA PHE A 65 12.44 -8.66 24.25
C PHE A 65 11.51 -8.34 23.06
N ALA A 66 11.90 -7.39 22.22
CA ALA A 66 11.10 -6.93 21.09
C ALA A 66 10.81 -8.06 20.07
N MET A 67 11.75 -9.00 19.83
CA MET A 67 11.54 -10.06 18.84
C MET A 67 10.41 -11.00 19.25
N SER A 68 10.35 -11.36 20.53
CA SER A 68 9.26 -12.16 21.09
C SER A 68 7.91 -11.45 21.01
N GLY A 69 7.88 -10.12 21.22
CA GLY A 69 6.70 -9.29 21.01
C GLY A 69 6.20 -9.32 19.56
N ILE A 70 7.10 -9.09 18.60
CA ILE A 70 6.79 -9.13 17.16
C ILE A 70 6.32 -10.52 16.75
N GLU A 71 7.00 -11.57 17.21
CA GLU A 71 6.67 -12.96 16.92
C GLU A 71 5.23 -13.30 17.34
N ASP A 72 4.85 -12.92 18.56
CA ASP A 72 3.53 -13.19 19.11
C ASP A 72 2.42 -12.38 18.40
N ALA A 73 2.69 -11.11 18.09
CA ALA A 73 1.78 -10.29 17.28
C ALA A 73 1.59 -10.90 15.88
N ALA A 74 2.68 -11.24 15.20
CA ALA A 74 2.66 -11.82 13.87
C ALA A 74 1.97 -13.19 13.86
N LYS A 75 2.17 -14.04 14.88
CA LYS A 75 1.46 -15.33 15.02
C LYS A 75 -0.05 -15.16 15.13
N LYS A 76 -0.53 -14.16 15.87
CA LYS A 76 -1.97 -13.87 16.02
C LYS A 76 -2.58 -13.13 14.81
N ALA A 77 -1.78 -12.29 14.15
CA ALA A 77 -2.19 -11.55 12.96
C ALA A 77 -2.57 -12.45 11.78
N ARG A 78 -3.42 -11.92 10.91
CA ARG A 78 -3.78 -12.56 9.64
C ARG A 78 -2.64 -12.41 8.64
N LYS A 79 -2.78 -13.07 7.48
CA LYS A 79 -1.91 -12.78 6.33
C LYS A 79 -2.23 -11.37 5.79
N ASN A 80 -1.27 -10.74 5.12
CA ASN A 80 -1.38 -9.39 4.56
C ASN A 80 -1.65 -8.31 5.62
N SER A 81 -1.17 -8.51 6.85
CA SER A 81 -1.33 -7.54 7.95
C SER A 81 -0.21 -6.50 7.95
N VAL A 82 -0.44 -5.39 8.63
CA VAL A 82 0.60 -4.41 8.97
C VAL A 82 0.79 -4.39 10.47
N LEU A 83 2.05 -4.48 10.91
CA LEU A 83 2.46 -4.34 12.28
C LEU A 83 3.25 -3.04 12.44
N VAL A 84 2.95 -2.29 13.50
CA VAL A 84 3.70 -1.10 13.89
C VAL A 84 4.29 -1.37 15.27
N LEU A 85 5.61 -1.43 15.34
CA LEU A 85 6.37 -1.60 16.58
C LEU A 85 6.73 -0.22 17.14
N PHE A 86 6.44 0.02 18.42
CA PHE A 86 6.93 1.19 19.14
C PHE A 86 7.96 0.73 20.17
N THR A 87 9.17 1.29 20.15
CA THR A 87 10.25 0.89 21.08
C THR A 87 11.25 2.03 21.35
N ASP A 88 11.83 2.11 22.55
CA ASP A 88 13.02 2.92 22.85
C ASP A 88 14.32 2.10 23.01
N ALA A 89 14.27 0.79 22.70
CA ALA A 89 15.33 -0.16 23.00
C ALA A 89 15.71 -1.04 21.80
N ALA A 90 16.97 -1.47 21.76
CA ALA A 90 17.41 -2.56 20.89
C ALA A 90 16.80 -3.91 21.36
N ALA A 91 16.90 -4.96 20.54
CA ALA A 91 16.36 -6.27 20.87
C ALA A 91 17.38 -7.16 21.61
N LYS A 92 17.06 -7.53 22.85
CA LYS A 92 17.82 -8.49 23.68
C LYS A 92 17.75 -9.90 23.13
N ASP A 93 16.64 -10.25 22.48
CA ASP A 93 16.35 -11.56 21.93
C ASP A 93 16.56 -11.64 20.41
N ALA A 94 17.58 -10.94 19.90
CA ALA A 94 17.96 -10.92 18.49
C ALA A 94 18.23 -12.32 17.88
N SER A 95 18.49 -13.34 18.70
CA SER A 95 18.60 -14.75 18.25
C SER A 95 17.32 -15.26 17.56
N LYS A 96 16.17 -14.62 17.79
CA LYS A 96 14.89 -14.94 17.13
C LYS A 96 14.72 -14.28 15.76
N LEU A 97 15.62 -13.39 15.33
CA LEU A 97 15.46 -12.58 14.12
C LEU A 97 15.13 -13.43 12.89
N ALA A 98 15.85 -14.53 12.67
CA ALA A 98 15.62 -15.40 11.51
C ALA A 98 14.21 -16.01 11.50
N ALA A 99 13.73 -16.46 12.65
CA ALA A 99 12.39 -17.04 12.79
C ALA A 99 11.29 -16.00 12.61
N VAL A 100 11.47 -14.79 13.18
CA VAL A 100 10.53 -13.67 13.02
C VAL A 100 10.48 -13.22 11.56
N LYS A 101 11.63 -13.08 10.90
CA LYS A 101 11.73 -12.72 9.48
C LYS A 101 10.97 -13.71 8.61
N ALA A 102 11.21 -15.01 8.80
CA ALA A 102 10.51 -16.06 8.06
C ALA A 102 9.00 -16.01 8.27
N LEU A 103 8.55 -15.75 9.51
CA LEU A 103 7.14 -15.63 9.85
C LEU A 103 6.47 -14.42 9.16
N LEU A 104 7.12 -13.26 9.17
CA LEU A 104 6.60 -12.05 8.51
C LEU A 104 6.47 -12.26 7.01
N LEU A 105 7.49 -12.82 6.35
CA LEU A 105 7.47 -13.14 4.93
C LEU A 105 6.37 -14.16 4.58
N ALA A 106 6.27 -15.27 5.33
CA ALA A 106 5.28 -16.31 5.10
C ALA A 106 3.82 -15.81 5.25
N LYS A 107 3.62 -14.78 6.08
CA LYS A 107 2.32 -14.13 6.25
C LYS A 107 2.12 -12.91 5.35
N ASN A 108 3.12 -12.50 4.58
CA ASN A 108 3.14 -11.21 3.89
C ASN A 108 2.75 -10.05 4.83
N THR A 109 3.28 -10.09 6.05
CA THR A 109 3.03 -9.09 7.09
C THR A 109 4.14 -8.05 7.06
N LYS A 110 3.77 -6.78 6.91
CA LYS A 110 4.72 -5.66 6.88
C LYS A 110 5.01 -5.17 8.28
N LEU A 111 6.28 -4.89 8.60
CA LEU A 111 6.69 -4.35 9.89
C LEU A 111 7.23 -2.92 9.72
N PHE A 112 6.58 -1.95 10.37
CA PHE A 112 7.10 -0.60 10.55
C PHE A 112 7.60 -0.43 11.98
N VAL A 113 8.80 0.12 12.15
CA VAL A 113 9.39 0.30 13.47
C VAL A 113 9.52 1.78 13.78
N ILE A 114 8.91 2.19 14.89
CA ILE A 114 8.96 3.54 15.43
C ILE A 114 9.82 3.51 16.67
N ALA A 115 11.05 3.98 16.51
CA ALA A 115 12.03 4.02 17.56
C ALA A 115 12.07 5.40 18.21
N THR A 116 12.01 5.49 19.55
CA THR A 116 12.24 6.74 20.28
C THR A 116 13.62 6.71 20.95
N GLY A 117 14.45 7.73 20.70
CA GLY A 117 15.80 7.79 21.28
C GLY A 117 16.84 6.98 20.50
N THR A 118 17.84 6.42 21.19
CA THR A 118 19.08 5.89 20.60
C THR A 118 19.25 4.37 20.75
N PHE A 119 18.17 3.60 20.93
CA PHE A 119 18.20 2.14 21.06
C PHE A 119 19.24 1.64 22.09
N CYS A 120 19.15 2.14 23.33
CA CYS A 120 20.13 1.88 24.40
C CYS A 120 21.53 2.49 24.22
N GLY A 121 21.78 3.31 23.19
CA GLY A 121 23.06 3.98 22.95
C GLY A 121 23.98 3.25 21.95
N SER A 122 25.13 3.88 21.68
CA SER A 122 26.05 3.43 20.63
C SER A 122 26.57 2.01 20.89
N GLY A 123 26.50 1.15 19.87
CA GLY A 123 27.07 -0.19 19.88
C GLY A 123 26.13 -1.31 20.37
N VAL A 124 24.96 -0.99 20.93
CA VAL A 124 23.96 -1.98 21.37
C VAL A 124 23.07 -2.42 20.21
N TYR A 125 22.50 -1.46 19.47
CA TYR A 125 21.73 -1.73 18.26
C TYR A 125 22.62 -2.23 17.13
N LYS A 126 22.24 -3.34 16.49
CA LYS A 126 23.01 -4.01 15.42
C LYS A 126 22.33 -3.94 14.05
N GLY A 127 21.22 -3.22 13.93
CA GLY A 127 20.43 -3.15 12.69
C GLY A 127 19.33 -4.22 12.61
N GLU A 128 19.02 -4.89 13.72
CA GLU A 128 18.07 -6.01 13.75
C GLU A 128 16.65 -5.62 13.30
N PHE A 129 16.25 -4.36 13.51
CA PHE A 129 14.96 -3.85 13.07
C PHE A 129 14.99 -3.39 11.60
N ASP A 130 16.10 -2.81 11.15
CA ASP A 130 16.30 -2.46 9.74
C ASP A 130 16.19 -3.70 8.84
N ASP A 131 16.84 -4.79 9.26
CA ASP A 131 16.81 -6.08 8.55
C ASP A 131 15.40 -6.67 8.44
N LEU A 132 14.59 -6.57 9.49
CA LEU A 132 13.22 -7.06 9.51
C LEU A 132 12.26 -6.16 8.73
N ALA A 133 12.36 -4.84 8.93
CA ALA A 133 11.53 -3.87 8.24
C ALA A 133 11.78 -3.93 6.73
N ALA A 134 13.04 -3.90 6.29
CA ALA A 134 13.40 -3.99 4.87
C ALA A 134 12.91 -5.30 4.23
N ALA A 135 13.12 -6.44 4.90
CA ALA A 135 12.68 -7.74 4.38
C ALA A 135 11.15 -7.86 4.28
N SER A 136 10.41 -7.28 5.22
CA SER A 136 8.95 -7.32 5.23
C SER A 136 8.29 -6.23 4.37
N GLY A 137 9.08 -5.38 3.70
CA GLY A 137 8.58 -4.27 2.89
C GLY A 137 8.00 -3.12 3.72
N GLY A 138 8.47 -2.96 4.96
CA GLY A 138 8.24 -1.81 5.83
C GLY A 138 9.48 -0.91 5.94
N ASP A 139 9.56 -0.10 6.99
CA ASP A 139 10.65 0.87 7.21
C ASP A 139 10.86 1.15 8.71
N VAL A 140 12.01 1.74 9.05
CA VAL A 140 12.37 2.15 10.43
C VAL A 140 12.41 3.68 10.50
N MET A 141 11.60 4.26 11.39
CA MET A 141 11.61 5.69 11.70
C MET A 141 12.14 5.89 13.12
N THR A 142 13.17 6.73 13.25
CA THR A 142 13.69 7.15 14.56
C THR A 142 13.19 8.55 14.90
N LEU A 143 12.68 8.71 16.13
CA LEU A 143 12.16 9.96 16.66
C LEU A 143 13.12 10.53 17.70
N THR A 144 13.44 11.80 17.53
CA THR A 144 14.26 12.58 18.46
C THR A 144 13.48 13.03 19.70
N ALA A 145 12.14 13.13 19.61
CA ALA A 145 11.26 13.53 20.70
C ALA A 145 10.05 12.59 20.82
N LYS A 146 9.73 12.19 22.06
CA LYS A 146 8.58 11.32 22.38
C LYS A 146 7.23 11.99 22.07
N SER A 147 7.18 13.32 21.99
CA SER A 147 5.98 14.09 21.62
C SER A 147 5.54 13.89 20.16
N SER A 148 6.42 13.42 19.29
CA SER A 148 6.09 13.19 17.86
C SER A 148 5.42 11.85 17.58
N VAL A 149 5.24 11.00 18.60
CA VAL A 149 4.48 9.74 18.46
C VAL A 149 3.01 10.01 18.08
N SER A 150 2.41 11.10 18.58
CA SER A 150 1.04 11.49 18.20
C SER A 150 0.90 11.77 16.71
N GLU A 151 1.88 12.41 16.08
CA GLU A 151 1.86 12.70 14.63
C GLU A 151 1.80 11.41 13.78
N ILE A 152 2.49 10.37 14.25
CA ILE A 152 2.49 9.05 13.61
C ILE A 152 1.14 8.37 13.81
N LEU A 153 0.57 8.46 15.00
CA LEU A 153 -0.73 7.86 15.30
C LEU A 153 -1.86 8.54 14.50
N ASP A 154 -1.78 9.86 14.28
CA ASP A 154 -2.66 10.59 13.39
C ASP A 154 -2.52 10.11 11.94
N PHE A 155 -1.28 9.93 11.46
CA PHE A 155 -1.04 9.34 10.14
C PHE A 155 -1.63 7.93 10.03
N LEU A 156 -1.47 7.09 11.05
CA LEU A 156 -2.04 5.74 11.08
C LEU A 156 -3.57 5.77 11.08
N ALA A 157 -4.21 6.74 11.73
CA ALA A 157 -5.66 6.91 11.65
C ALA A 157 -6.10 7.26 10.23
N LEU A 158 -5.37 8.14 9.55
CA LEU A 158 -5.65 8.50 8.16
C LEU A 158 -5.39 7.31 7.21
N ALA A 159 -4.38 6.49 7.49
CA ALA A 159 -4.10 5.28 6.73
C ALA A 159 -5.16 4.19 6.96
N ALA A 160 -5.63 4.01 8.20
CA ALA A 160 -6.75 3.12 8.53
C ALA A 160 -8.04 3.58 7.85
N ALA A 161 -8.24 4.88 7.65
CA ALA A 161 -9.32 5.46 6.88
C ALA A 161 -9.18 5.33 5.35
N GLY A 162 -8.09 4.73 4.86
CA GLY A 162 -7.81 4.60 3.43
C GLY A 162 -7.33 5.90 2.77
N LYS A 163 -7.05 6.96 3.52
CA LYS A 163 -6.58 8.26 2.98
C LYS A 163 -5.10 8.23 2.60
N TYR A 164 -4.30 7.39 3.25
CA TYR A 164 -2.89 7.13 2.90
C TYR A 164 -2.60 5.65 2.77
N SER A 165 -1.75 5.29 1.81
CA SER A 165 -1.18 3.94 1.75
C SER A 165 -0.09 3.80 2.80
N LEU A 166 -0.18 2.75 3.63
CA LEU A 166 0.92 2.37 4.52
C LEU A 166 2.18 1.94 3.77
N ARG A 167 2.13 1.73 2.44
CA ARG A 167 3.34 1.53 1.62
C ARG A 167 4.15 2.81 1.42
N SER A 168 3.54 3.97 1.65
CA SER A 168 4.19 5.28 1.64
C SER A 168 4.53 5.77 3.05
N PHE A 169 4.67 4.84 4.01
CA PHE A 169 5.03 5.19 5.38
C PHE A 169 6.28 6.08 5.35
N PRO A 170 6.22 7.30 5.93
CA PRO A 170 7.33 8.24 5.83
C PRO A 170 8.58 7.67 6.50
N ARG A 171 9.76 8.01 5.96
CA ARG A 171 11.04 7.62 6.59
C ARG A 171 11.44 8.52 7.75
N CYS A 172 10.92 9.74 7.76
CA CYS A 172 11.15 10.70 8.85
C CYS A 172 9.92 11.57 9.09
N LEU A 173 9.91 12.24 10.25
CA LEU A 173 8.85 13.17 10.64
C LEU A 173 8.72 14.36 9.69
N ASP A 174 9.82 14.85 9.12
CA ASP A 174 9.75 15.98 8.19
C ASP A 174 9.01 15.60 6.90
N ASP A 175 9.17 14.37 6.43
CA ASP A 175 8.41 13.86 5.30
C ASP A 175 6.93 13.69 5.67
N MET A 176 6.63 13.20 6.88
CA MET A 176 5.27 13.10 7.40
C MET A 176 4.59 14.48 7.56
N ARG A 177 5.33 15.47 8.06
CA ARG A 177 4.86 16.86 8.23
C ARG A 177 4.70 17.60 6.91
N LYS A 178 5.41 17.19 5.86
CA LYS A 178 5.17 17.62 4.48
C LYS A 178 3.96 16.92 3.88
N MET A 179 3.63 15.71 4.34
CA MET A 179 2.40 14.99 3.99
C MET A 179 1.16 15.57 4.71
N LYS A 180 1.09 16.88 4.96
CA LYS A 180 -0.11 17.51 5.53
C LYS A 180 -1.34 17.05 4.71
N PRO A 181 -2.48 16.77 5.35
CA PRO A 181 -3.75 16.83 4.63
C PRO A 181 -3.87 18.28 4.16
N GLU A 182 -3.55 18.53 2.89
CA GLU A 182 -3.83 19.83 2.27
C GLU A 182 -5.33 20.07 2.48
N ARG A 183 -5.66 21.14 3.20
CA ARG A 183 -7.04 21.54 3.46
C ARG A 183 -7.67 21.91 2.10
N CYS A 184 -8.25 20.93 1.43
CA CYS A 184 -8.92 21.13 0.15
C CYS A 184 -10.42 21.14 0.35
N CYS A 185 -10.96 22.32 0.70
CA CYS A 185 -12.36 22.66 0.43
C CYS A 185 -12.43 24.14 0.01
N LYS A 186 -12.97 24.38 -1.18
CA LYS A 186 -13.42 25.70 -1.64
C LYS A 186 -14.74 25.97 -0.93
N TRP A 187 -14.79 27.01 -0.10
CA TRP A 187 -15.98 27.36 0.67
C TRP A 187 -17.15 27.73 -0.25
N VAL A 188 -18.27 27.02 -0.13
CA VAL A 188 -19.58 27.52 -0.56
C VAL A 188 -20.48 27.49 0.65
N ILE A 189 -20.83 28.68 1.13
CA ILE A 189 -21.59 28.90 2.35
C ILE A 189 -23.08 28.85 2.01
N HIS A 190 -23.81 27.87 2.54
CA HIS A 190 -25.27 27.91 2.62
C HIS A 190 -25.72 27.75 4.08
N HIS A 191 -26.41 28.77 4.59
CA HIS A 191 -26.91 28.82 5.96
C HIS A 191 -28.32 28.23 6.06
N LYS A 192 -28.53 27.14 6.81
CA LYS A 192 -29.77 26.88 7.59
C LYS A 192 -29.50 25.94 8.77
N CYS A 193 -30.11 26.27 9.91
CA CYS A 193 -29.79 25.80 11.27
C CYS A 193 -30.69 24.66 11.76
N LYS A 194 -30.16 23.81 12.67
CA LYS A 194 -30.91 23.11 13.73
C LYS A 194 -30.10 23.07 15.05
N PRO A 195 -30.75 22.99 16.23
CA PRO A 195 -30.09 23.09 17.54
C PRO A 195 -29.65 21.74 18.11
N ILE A 196 -28.57 21.74 18.92
CA ILE A 196 -28.16 20.64 19.83
C ILE A 196 -27.76 21.28 21.17
N GLU A 197 -28.12 20.73 22.32
CA GLU A 197 -27.65 21.17 23.65
C GLU A 197 -26.43 20.34 24.06
N PRO A 198 -25.38 20.89 24.74
CA PRO A 198 -25.33 22.02 25.69
C PRO A 198 -24.63 23.30 25.16
N PRO A 199 -24.69 24.45 25.89
CA PRO A 199 -24.12 25.73 25.44
C PRO A 199 -22.58 25.78 25.48
N CYS A 200 -21.99 26.58 24.57
CA CYS A 200 -20.54 26.84 24.54
C CYS A 200 -20.08 27.59 25.80
N PRO A 201 -18.80 27.41 26.24
CA PRO A 201 -18.22 28.19 27.34
C PRO A 201 -18.28 29.70 27.11
N LEU A 202 -18.29 30.48 28.19
CA LEU A 202 -18.24 31.96 28.15
C LEU A 202 -17.07 32.46 27.29
N GLY A 203 -17.36 33.34 26.31
CA GLY A 203 -16.38 33.87 25.35
C GLY A 203 -16.27 33.09 24.03
N TYR A 204 -17.05 32.02 23.86
CA TYR A 204 -17.07 31.22 22.64
C TYR A 204 -18.45 31.25 21.99
N LYS A 205 -18.49 31.46 20.67
CA LYS A 205 -19.71 31.31 19.87
C LYS A 205 -19.72 29.94 19.22
N ARG A 206 -20.91 29.35 19.15
CA ARG A 206 -21.12 28.11 18.40
C ARG A 206 -20.96 28.38 16.91
N VAL A 207 -20.11 27.59 16.26
CA VAL A 207 -19.94 27.59 14.81
C VAL A 207 -20.16 26.18 14.31
N THR A 208 -21.08 26.00 13.36
CA THR A 208 -21.32 24.71 12.71
C THR A 208 -20.88 24.81 11.26
N MET A 209 -19.96 23.94 10.87
CA MET A 209 -19.39 23.87 9.53
C MET A 209 -19.92 22.61 8.84
N ARG A 210 -20.41 22.74 7.61
CA ARG A 210 -20.74 21.62 6.74
C ARG A 210 -19.67 21.48 5.67
N ASN A 211 -18.97 20.35 5.67
CA ASN A 211 -17.96 20.03 4.68
C ASN A 211 -18.57 19.07 3.65
N LYS A 212 -18.52 19.44 2.36
CA LYS A 212 -18.74 18.47 1.28
C LYS A 212 -17.46 17.66 1.13
N VAL A 213 -17.47 16.45 1.66
CA VAL A 213 -16.33 15.52 1.62
C VAL A 213 -16.52 14.63 0.39
N CYS A 214 -15.77 14.94 -0.66
CA CYS A 214 -15.65 14.06 -1.81
C CYS A 214 -14.37 13.25 -1.68
N GLY A 215 -14.44 11.94 -1.92
CA GLY A 215 -13.24 11.19 -2.33
C GLY A 215 -12.71 11.83 -3.61
N SER A 216 -11.63 12.59 -3.52
CA SER A 216 -11.26 13.52 -4.59
C SER A 216 -10.87 12.81 -5.89
N PRO A 217 -11.53 13.11 -7.03
CA PRO A 217 -10.96 12.98 -8.35
C PRO A 217 -10.18 14.27 -8.65
N ASN A 218 -8.85 14.16 -8.76
CA ASN A 218 -7.86 15.20 -9.08
C ASN A 218 -7.69 16.32 -8.02
N GLY A 219 -6.58 16.32 -7.26
CA GLY A 219 -6.37 17.43 -6.33
C GLY A 219 -5.09 17.59 -5.49
N CYS A 220 -4.06 16.75 -5.60
CA CYS A 220 -2.72 17.09 -5.06
C CYS A 220 -1.65 16.63 -6.07
N PRO A 221 -0.64 17.46 -6.42
CA PRO A 221 0.50 16.99 -7.20
C PRO A 221 1.28 15.97 -6.35
N ARG A 222 0.98 14.68 -6.52
CA ARG A 222 1.88 13.63 -6.05
C ARG A 222 3.16 13.77 -6.86
N LYS A 223 4.33 13.80 -6.21
CA LYS A 223 5.58 13.69 -6.94
C LYS A 223 5.51 12.37 -7.70
N ARG A 224 5.42 12.45 -9.03
CA ARG A 224 5.30 11.27 -9.89
C ARG A 224 6.51 10.36 -9.65
N VAL A 225 6.28 9.10 -9.33
CA VAL A 225 7.31 8.11 -8.99
C VAL A 225 7.23 6.93 -9.94
N GLY A 226 8.37 6.29 -10.21
CA GLY A 226 8.42 5.08 -11.01
C GLY A 226 7.87 5.24 -12.43
N SER A 227 7.71 4.09 -13.08
CA SER A 227 7.11 3.91 -14.39
C SER A 227 5.80 3.12 -14.26
N LEU A 228 4.81 3.43 -15.10
CA LEU A 228 3.66 2.55 -15.32
C LEU A 228 3.89 1.74 -16.58
N GLY A 229 3.99 0.41 -16.46
CA GLY A 229 4.34 -0.44 -17.58
C GLY A 229 3.29 -1.45 -18.00
N PHE A 230 3.21 -1.70 -19.30
CA PHE A 230 2.33 -2.66 -19.96
C PHE A 230 3.17 -3.64 -20.77
N ILE A 231 3.13 -4.92 -20.41
CA ILE A 231 3.81 -6.00 -21.13
C ILE A 231 2.72 -6.81 -21.80
N ILE A 232 2.70 -6.84 -23.13
CA ILE A 232 1.57 -7.31 -23.91
C ILE A 232 2.04 -8.48 -24.77
N ASP A 233 1.49 -9.66 -24.50
CA ASP A 233 1.52 -10.78 -25.41
C ASP A 233 0.77 -10.39 -26.69
N ASP A 234 1.46 -10.44 -27.83
CA ASP A 234 0.98 -10.00 -29.13
C ASP A 234 0.64 -11.14 -30.09
N THR A 235 0.48 -12.36 -29.58
CA THR A 235 0.11 -13.51 -30.39
C THR A 235 -1.32 -13.46 -30.92
N GLY A 236 -1.62 -14.33 -31.89
CA GLY A 236 -2.90 -14.36 -32.58
C GLY A 236 -4.13 -14.51 -31.65
N SER A 237 -3.98 -15.15 -30.49
CA SER A 237 -5.05 -15.34 -29.51
C SER A 237 -5.38 -14.07 -28.71
N MET A 238 -4.45 -13.12 -28.60
CA MET A 238 -4.55 -11.92 -27.74
C MET A 238 -5.33 -10.75 -28.35
N GLY A 239 -6.04 -10.96 -29.46
CA GLY A 239 -6.70 -9.88 -30.21
C GLY A 239 -7.68 -9.03 -29.39
N ALA A 240 -8.45 -9.63 -28.47
CA ALA A 240 -9.41 -8.91 -27.64
C ALA A 240 -8.74 -8.06 -26.55
N GLU A 241 -7.69 -8.61 -25.94
CA GLU A 241 -6.85 -7.98 -24.93
C GLU A 241 -6.12 -6.77 -25.51
N ILE A 242 -5.46 -6.96 -26.66
CA ILE A 242 -4.76 -5.90 -27.40
C ILE A 242 -5.73 -4.77 -27.78
N PHE A 243 -6.92 -5.12 -28.26
CA PHE A 243 -7.97 -4.14 -28.56
C PHE A 243 -8.34 -3.33 -27.32
N ALA A 244 -8.61 -4.00 -26.19
CA ALA A 244 -8.93 -3.33 -24.94
C ALA A 244 -7.81 -2.39 -24.48
N VAL A 245 -6.55 -2.84 -24.51
CA VAL A 245 -5.41 -1.99 -24.13
C VAL A 245 -5.33 -0.74 -25.03
N ARG A 246 -5.44 -0.90 -26.35
CA ARG A 246 -5.47 0.24 -27.30
C ARG A 246 -6.60 1.22 -27.02
N THR A 247 -7.79 0.71 -26.66
CA THR A 247 -8.96 1.56 -26.35
C THR A 247 -8.77 2.38 -25.08
N HIS A 248 -8.17 1.80 -24.03
CA HIS A 248 -8.10 2.45 -22.72
C HIS A 248 -6.81 3.25 -22.49
N ILE A 249 -5.70 2.94 -23.18
CA ILE A 249 -4.38 3.51 -22.87
C ILE A 249 -4.35 5.05 -22.94
N SER A 250 -5.05 5.66 -23.91
CA SER A 250 -5.14 7.13 -24.04
C SER A 250 -5.70 7.78 -22.77
N ALA A 251 -6.79 7.20 -22.22
CA ALA A 251 -7.44 7.72 -21.02
C ALA A 251 -6.57 7.51 -19.77
N ILE A 252 -5.91 6.36 -19.67
CA ILE A 252 -4.96 6.06 -18.58
C ILE A 252 -3.84 7.10 -18.58
N MET A 253 -3.25 7.38 -19.75
CA MET A 253 -2.14 8.31 -19.86
C MET A 253 -2.56 9.77 -19.60
N ALA A 254 -3.72 10.17 -20.10
CA ALA A 254 -4.26 11.53 -19.89
C ALA A 254 -4.53 11.82 -18.40
N ASN A 255 -4.98 10.81 -17.66
CA ASN A 255 -5.35 10.96 -16.25
C ASN A 255 -4.22 10.58 -15.28
N ASN A 256 -3.08 10.09 -15.77
CA ASN A 256 -1.99 9.66 -14.90
C ASN A 256 -1.44 10.85 -14.10
N THR A 257 -1.50 10.76 -12.77
CA THR A 257 -0.89 11.70 -11.81
C THR A 257 0.16 11.02 -10.93
N VAL A 258 0.29 9.69 -11.00
CA VAL A 258 1.10 8.88 -10.10
C VAL A 258 2.48 8.56 -10.66
N PHE A 259 2.60 8.27 -11.96
CA PHE A 259 3.85 7.78 -12.57
C PHE A 259 4.57 8.82 -13.42
N LYS A 260 5.90 8.74 -13.44
CA LYS A 260 6.76 9.70 -14.14
C LYS A 260 6.82 9.46 -15.64
N ASP A 261 6.88 8.20 -16.04
CA ASP A 261 6.92 7.76 -17.43
C ASP A 261 6.23 6.40 -17.59
N TYR A 262 6.21 5.91 -18.82
CA TYR A 262 5.60 4.64 -19.19
C TYR A 262 6.64 3.69 -19.77
N VAL A 263 6.43 2.40 -19.57
CA VAL A 263 7.20 1.34 -20.24
C VAL A 263 6.23 0.42 -20.97
N VAL A 264 6.33 0.28 -22.27
CA VAL A 264 5.49 -0.68 -23.00
C VAL A 264 6.38 -1.69 -23.69
N SER A 265 6.11 -2.97 -23.47
CA SER A 265 6.76 -4.07 -24.16
C SER A 265 5.72 -4.94 -24.86
N ARG A 266 6.08 -5.44 -26.04
CA ARG A 266 5.33 -6.49 -26.72
C ARG A 266 6.21 -7.71 -26.92
N TYR A 267 5.62 -8.89 -26.88
CA TYR A 267 6.33 -10.15 -27.15
C TYR A 267 5.40 -11.18 -27.76
N GLY A 268 5.99 -12.17 -28.42
CA GLY A 268 5.30 -13.32 -28.99
C GLY A 268 6.32 -14.41 -29.34
N ASP A 269 5.92 -15.36 -30.19
CA ASP A 269 6.79 -16.45 -30.67
C ASP A 269 7.10 -16.32 -32.17
N PRO A 270 8.37 -16.23 -32.60
CA PRO A 270 9.60 -16.25 -31.78
C PRO A 270 9.86 -14.95 -31.01
N TYR A 271 10.62 -15.03 -29.92
CA TYR A 271 10.94 -13.85 -29.11
C TYR A 271 11.80 -12.85 -29.87
N VAL A 272 11.36 -11.59 -29.85
CA VAL A 272 12.14 -10.43 -30.29
C VAL A 272 11.97 -9.33 -29.24
N LYS A 273 13.09 -8.85 -28.69
CA LYS A 273 13.08 -7.73 -27.75
C LYS A 273 12.39 -6.53 -28.38
N ASN A 274 11.28 -6.11 -27.79
CA ASN A 274 10.53 -4.95 -28.23
C ASN A 274 9.94 -4.23 -27.02
N VAL A 275 10.62 -3.16 -26.60
CA VAL A 275 10.29 -2.38 -25.41
C VAL A 275 10.59 -0.90 -25.67
N ILE A 276 9.69 -0.03 -25.23
CA ILE A 276 9.87 1.42 -25.23
C ILE A 276 9.66 1.95 -23.82
N ARG A 277 10.48 2.93 -23.42
CA ARG A 277 10.23 3.77 -22.26
C ARG A 277 10.15 5.23 -22.69
N SER A 278 9.09 5.93 -22.29
CA SER A 278 8.94 7.34 -22.59
C SER A 278 7.96 8.03 -21.65
N SER A 279 8.20 9.32 -21.38
CA SER A 279 7.22 10.22 -20.77
C SER A 279 6.31 10.89 -21.81
N ASP A 280 6.63 10.73 -23.10
CA ASP A 280 5.81 11.24 -24.21
C ASP A 280 4.64 10.28 -24.49
N ALA A 281 3.44 10.71 -24.13
CA ALA A 281 2.22 9.94 -24.34
C ALA A 281 1.96 9.63 -25.83
N SER A 282 2.39 10.49 -26.76
CA SER A 282 2.20 10.26 -28.19
C SER A 282 3.09 9.13 -28.72
N ALA A 283 4.33 9.04 -28.23
CA ALA A 283 5.26 7.95 -28.55
C ALA A 283 4.74 6.61 -28.03
N ILE A 284 4.25 6.60 -26.78
CA ILE A 284 3.65 5.40 -26.18
C ILE A 284 2.36 4.99 -26.90
N GLN A 285 1.49 5.94 -27.21
CA GLN A 285 0.27 5.68 -27.98
C GLN A 285 0.59 5.06 -29.34
N SER A 286 1.58 5.62 -30.04
CA SER A 286 1.99 5.13 -31.37
C SER A 286 2.54 3.70 -31.27
N PHE A 287 3.33 3.41 -30.25
CA PHE A 287 3.83 2.06 -29.98
C PHE A 287 2.68 1.07 -29.75
N VAL A 288 1.74 1.38 -28.85
CA VAL A 288 0.59 0.51 -28.54
C VAL A 288 -0.33 0.33 -29.77
N ASN A 289 -0.54 1.39 -30.54
CA ASN A 289 -1.32 1.34 -31.77
C ASN A 289 -0.64 0.49 -32.86
N ALA A 290 0.67 0.27 -32.81
CA ALA A 290 1.38 -0.62 -33.73
C ALA A 290 1.29 -2.11 -33.36
N ILE A 291 0.88 -2.44 -32.13
CA ILE A 291 0.80 -3.84 -31.64
C ILE A 291 -0.42 -4.55 -32.26
N GLY A 292 -0.25 -5.25 -33.38
CA GLY A 292 -1.26 -6.15 -33.91
C GLY A 292 -1.09 -7.57 -33.39
N PRO A 293 -2.19 -8.34 -33.20
CA PRO A 293 -2.10 -9.78 -32.96
C PRO A 293 -1.42 -10.44 -34.17
N SER A 294 -0.31 -11.12 -33.95
CA SER A 294 0.52 -11.69 -35.01
C SER A 294 1.32 -12.89 -34.50
N GLY A 295 1.63 -13.83 -35.40
CA GLY A 295 2.41 -15.01 -35.04
C GLY A 295 1.67 -15.93 -34.07
N GLY A 296 2.45 -16.57 -33.20
CA GLY A 296 2.02 -17.72 -32.40
C GLY A 296 2.34 -19.04 -33.10
N GLY A 297 2.58 -20.09 -32.32
CA GLY A 297 2.93 -21.42 -32.83
C GLY A 297 2.65 -22.52 -31.83
N ASP A 298 3.19 -22.36 -30.63
CA ASP A 298 2.97 -23.24 -29.48
C ASP A 298 2.65 -22.44 -28.22
N CYS A 299 2.11 -23.15 -27.24
CA CYS A 299 1.84 -22.65 -25.90
C CYS A 299 2.64 -23.59 -24.99
N PRO A 300 3.67 -23.12 -24.26
CA PRO A 300 3.87 -21.78 -23.68
C PRO A 300 4.67 -20.75 -24.51
N GLU A 301 4.83 -19.50 -24.02
CA GLU A 301 5.44 -18.33 -24.71
C GLU A 301 6.51 -17.55 -23.90
N TYR A 302 7.20 -16.55 -24.46
CA TYR A 302 8.40 -15.92 -23.86
C TYR A 302 8.14 -14.77 -22.87
N ALA A 303 7.22 -14.98 -21.93
CA ALA A 303 6.80 -13.94 -20.99
C ALA A 303 7.93 -13.48 -20.05
N MET A 304 8.85 -14.35 -19.61
CA MET A 304 9.89 -13.95 -18.65
C MET A 304 10.89 -12.99 -19.26
N SER A 305 11.30 -13.23 -20.50
CA SER A 305 12.20 -12.35 -21.26
C SER A 305 11.60 -10.94 -21.41
N ALA A 306 10.30 -10.86 -21.73
CA ALA A 306 9.59 -9.59 -21.87
C ALA A 306 9.47 -8.84 -20.53
N ILE A 307 9.17 -9.55 -19.43
CA ILE A 307 9.13 -8.97 -18.08
C ILE A 307 10.51 -8.45 -17.68
N GLU A 308 11.57 -9.20 -17.96
CA GLU A 308 12.95 -8.80 -17.65
C GLU A 308 13.33 -7.51 -18.39
N ASP A 309 13.08 -7.46 -19.70
CA ASP A 309 13.39 -6.29 -20.53
C ASP A 309 12.59 -5.06 -20.09
N ALA A 310 11.30 -5.20 -19.79
CA ALA A 310 10.50 -4.11 -19.24
C ALA A 310 11.00 -3.66 -17.85
N ALA A 311 11.38 -4.60 -16.98
CA ALA A 311 11.91 -4.28 -15.66
C ALA A 311 13.27 -3.59 -15.74
N LYS A 312 14.13 -3.93 -16.70
CA LYS A 312 15.41 -3.24 -16.94
C LYS A 312 15.18 -1.78 -17.33
N GLU A 313 14.24 -1.51 -18.22
CA GLU A 313 13.91 -0.14 -18.67
C GLU A 313 13.19 0.68 -17.59
N ALA A 314 12.32 0.07 -16.79
CA ALA A 314 11.50 0.76 -15.79
C ALA A 314 12.33 1.48 -14.71
N LEU A 315 11.76 2.52 -14.10
CA LEU A 315 12.34 3.15 -12.91
C LEU A 315 12.20 2.26 -11.67
N GLU A 316 12.87 2.64 -10.58
CA GLU A 316 12.55 2.05 -9.27
C GLU A 316 11.13 2.44 -8.81
N ASN A 317 10.50 1.59 -7.99
CA ASN A 317 9.13 1.77 -7.48
C ASN A 317 8.07 1.79 -8.59
N SER A 318 8.34 1.10 -9.71
CA SER A 318 7.42 0.99 -10.85
C SER A 318 6.33 -0.05 -10.63
N VAL A 319 5.29 0.03 -11.44
CA VAL A 319 4.27 -1.02 -11.58
C VAL A 319 4.30 -1.52 -13.01
N LEU A 320 4.45 -2.84 -13.18
CA LEU A 320 4.36 -3.50 -14.47
C LEU A 320 3.11 -4.39 -14.48
N ILE A 321 2.35 -4.33 -15.57
CA ILE A 321 1.18 -5.18 -15.79
C ILE A 321 1.44 -6.05 -17.03
N LEU A 322 1.47 -7.37 -16.83
CA LEU A 322 1.55 -8.36 -17.88
C LEU A 322 0.14 -8.77 -18.34
N PHE A 323 -0.10 -8.76 -19.65
CA PHE A 323 -1.29 -9.33 -20.29
C PHE A 323 -0.86 -10.54 -21.12
N THR A 324 -1.42 -11.72 -20.84
CA THR A 324 -1.12 -12.97 -21.58
C THR A 324 -2.26 -13.99 -21.44
N ASP A 325 -2.37 -14.92 -22.38
CA ASP A 325 -3.20 -16.12 -22.24
C ASP A 325 -2.40 -17.44 -22.17
N ALA A 326 -1.07 -17.33 -22.15
CA ALA A 326 -0.13 -18.45 -22.17
C ALA A 326 0.71 -18.55 -20.88
N ALA A 327 1.19 -19.78 -20.59
CA ALA A 327 2.26 -20.01 -19.63
C ALA A 327 3.62 -19.56 -20.20
N ALA A 328 4.66 -19.48 -19.38
CA ALA A 328 5.97 -19.02 -19.82
C ALA A 328 6.90 -20.18 -20.27
N LYS A 329 7.36 -20.15 -21.52
CA LYS A 329 8.32 -21.08 -22.13
C LYS A 329 9.70 -20.94 -21.51
N ASP A 330 10.03 -19.74 -21.07
CA ASP A 330 11.27 -19.34 -20.41
C ASP A 330 11.13 -19.26 -18.88
N ALA A 331 10.21 -20.06 -18.30
CA ALA A 331 9.98 -20.11 -16.85
C ALA A 331 11.23 -20.44 -16.00
N ASN A 332 12.29 -20.99 -16.59
CA ASN A 332 13.58 -21.18 -15.92
C ASN A 332 14.24 -19.86 -15.49
N MET A 333 13.86 -18.72 -16.10
CA MET A 333 14.35 -17.38 -15.73
C MET A 333 13.65 -16.77 -14.51
N SER A 334 12.61 -17.42 -13.98
CA SER A 334 11.72 -16.84 -12.96
C SER A 334 12.46 -16.30 -11.72
N ALA A 335 13.51 -16.99 -11.27
CA ALA A 335 14.27 -16.58 -10.09
C ALA A 335 15.03 -15.27 -10.31
N ASP A 336 15.71 -15.14 -11.46
CA ASP A 336 16.48 -13.94 -11.80
C ASP A 336 15.56 -12.74 -12.06
N VAL A 337 14.44 -12.97 -12.76
CA VAL A 337 13.43 -11.93 -12.99
C VAL A 337 12.80 -11.46 -11.67
N ALA A 338 12.47 -12.38 -10.75
CA ALA A 338 11.96 -12.01 -9.43
C ALA A 338 12.97 -11.17 -8.63
N ALA A 339 14.26 -11.53 -8.66
CA ALA A 339 15.32 -10.75 -8.00
C ALA A 339 15.43 -9.33 -8.58
N LEU A 340 15.34 -9.18 -9.91
CA LEU A 340 15.32 -7.88 -10.58
C LEU A 340 14.12 -7.03 -10.15
N LEU A 341 12.91 -7.61 -10.15
CA LEU A 341 11.70 -6.90 -9.71
C LEU A 341 11.82 -6.41 -8.26
N VAL A 342 12.28 -7.28 -7.35
CA VAL A 342 12.45 -6.97 -5.92
C VAL A 342 13.49 -5.87 -5.72
N SER A 343 14.66 -5.98 -6.34
CA SER A 343 15.75 -4.99 -6.20
C SER A 343 15.32 -3.58 -6.64
N LYS A 344 14.52 -3.47 -7.70
CA LYS A 344 13.97 -2.20 -8.20
C LYS A 344 12.64 -1.81 -7.55
N LYS A 345 12.15 -2.58 -6.56
CA LYS A 345 10.85 -2.37 -5.89
C LYS A 345 9.70 -2.28 -6.89
N ILE A 346 9.80 -3.03 -7.99
CA ILE A 346 8.78 -3.10 -9.03
C ILE A 346 7.71 -4.10 -8.60
N LYS A 347 6.44 -3.73 -8.74
CA LYS A 347 5.31 -4.66 -8.54
C LYS A 347 4.87 -5.20 -9.89
N LEU A 348 4.74 -6.52 -9.99
CA LEU A 348 4.20 -7.17 -11.17
C LEU A 348 2.75 -7.62 -10.91
N TYR A 349 1.83 -7.14 -11.73
CA TYR A 349 0.47 -7.68 -11.83
C TYR A 349 0.34 -8.47 -13.11
N VAL A 350 -0.26 -9.66 -13.03
CA VAL A 350 -0.47 -10.51 -14.21
C VAL A 350 -1.96 -10.65 -14.46
N ILE A 351 -2.40 -10.16 -15.61
CA ILE A 351 -3.77 -10.26 -16.10
C ILE A 351 -3.80 -11.37 -17.13
N GLY A 352 -4.16 -12.55 -16.67
CA GLY A 352 -4.28 -13.74 -17.48
C GLY A 352 -5.66 -13.90 -18.07
N THR A 353 -5.79 -14.22 -19.34
CA THR A 353 -7.06 -14.70 -19.90
C THR A 353 -6.97 -16.20 -20.21
N GLY A 354 -8.00 -16.96 -19.84
CA GLY A 354 -7.98 -18.43 -20.03
C GLY A 354 -7.16 -19.20 -18.97
N GLN A 355 -6.49 -20.27 -19.38
CA GLN A 355 -5.92 -21.29 -18.48
C GLN A 355 -4.39 -21.43 -18.58
N PHE A 356 -3.67 -20.50 -19.22
CA PHE A 356 -2.21 -20.53 -19.35
C PHE A 356 -1.69 -21.87 -19.91
N CYS A 357 -2.15 -22.27 -21.09
CA CYS A 357 -1.86 -23.58 -21.69
C CYS A 357 -2.33 -24.81 -20.86
N GLY A 358 -3.10 -24.60 -19.78
CA GLY A 358 -3.64 -25.65 -18.92
C GLY A 358 -2.72 -26.08 -17.77
N PRO A 359 -3.27 -26.81 -16.78
CA PRO A 359 -2.59 -27.12 -15.52
C PRO A 359 -1.39 -28.07 -15.65
N ARG A 360 -1.24 -28.75 -16.80
CA ARG A 360 -0.07 -29.59 -17.08
C ARG A 360 1.15 -28.77 -17.47
N VAL A 361 0.96 -27.59 -18.07
CA VAL A 361 2.03 -26.72 -18.57
C VAL A 361 2.34 -25.63 -17.54
N TYR A 362 1.33 -24.86 -17.13
CA TYR A 362 1.51 -23.81 -16.13
C TYR A 362 1.91 -24.39 -14.77
N LYS A 363 3.02 -23.92 -14.19
CA LYS A 363 3.55 -24.40 -12.90
C LYS A 363 3.50 -23.35 -11.79
N GLY A 364 2.87 -22.21 -12.03
CA GLY A 364 2.77 -21.14 -11.04
C GLY A 364 3.91 -20.12 -11.14
N GLU A 365 4.59 -20.07 -12.28
CA GLU A 365 5.69 -19.14 -12.51
C GLU A 365 5.26 -17.67 -12.34
N TYR A 366 4.07 -17.28 -12.82
CA TYR A 366 3.54 -15.93 -12.61
C TYR A 366 3.12 -15.68 -11.15
N ASP A 367 2.55 -16.69 -10.49
CA ASP A 367 2.19 -16.61 -9.07
C ASP A 367 3.44 -16.35 -8.21
N TYR A 368 4.55 -17.00 -8.54
CA TYR A 368 5.85 -16.78 -7.89
C TYR A 368 6.37 -15.35 -8.08
N LEU A 369 6.41 -14.83 -9.32
CA LEU A 369 6.88 -13.45 -9.58
C LEU A 369 5.97 -12.41 -8.92
N ALA A 370 4.64 -12.57 -9.04
CA ALA A 370 3.67 -11.65 -8.46
C ALA A 370 3.78 -11.61 -6.93
N ALA A 371 3.90 -12.77 -6.27
CA ALA A 371 4.08 -12.84 -4.83
C ALA A 371 5.41 -12.21 -4.38
N ALA A 372 6.51 -12.51 -5.06
CA ALA A 372 7.83 -11.94 -4.73
C ALA A 372 7.87 -10.41 -4.89
N SER A 373 7.20 -9.88 -5.92
CA SER A 373 7.14 -8.45 -6.21
C SER A 373 6.05 -7.68 -5.44
N GLY A 374 5.20 -8.38 -4.67
CA GLY A 374 4.09 -7.77 -3.92
C GLY A 374 2.93 -7.29 -4.79
N GLY A 375 2.75 -7.91 -5.96
CA GLY A 375 1.58 -7.80 -6.83
C GLY A 375 0.67 -9.04 -6.75
N SER A 376 -0.09 -9.32 -7.81
CA SER A 376 -1.05 -10.42 -7.86
C SER A 376 -1.28 -10.94 -9.29
N VAL A 377 -1.77 -12.18 -9.38
CA VAL A 377 -2.27 -12.77 -10.63
C VAL A 377 -3.79 -12.73 -10.61
N MET A 378 -4.40 -12.17 -11.66
CA MET A 378 -5.83 -12.22 -11.91
C MET A 378 -6.08 -13.04 -13.17
N LYS A 379 -6.82 -14.14 -13.02
CA LYS A 379 -7.28 -14.97 -14.14
C LYS A 379 -8.69 -14.56 -14.52
N LEU A 380 -8.86 -14.08 -15.74
CA LEU A 380 -10.14 -13.69 -16.33
C LEU A 380 -10.73 -14.86 -17.12
N THR A 381 -11.99 -15.18 -16.83
CA THR A 381 -12.75 -16.21 -17.54
C THR A 381 -13.20 -15.74 -18.91
N ALA A 382 -13.45 -14.44 -19.08
CA ALA A 382 -13.84 -13.81 -20.34
C ALA A 382 -12.83 -12.73 -20.75
N LYS A 383 -12.35 -12.79 -21.99
CA LYS A 383 -11.42 -11.80 -22.57
C LYS A 383 -12.01 -10.38 -22.55
N THR A 384 -13.34 -10.25 -22.58
CA THR A 384 -14.05 -8.96 -22.51
C THR A 384 -13.89 -8.23 -21.18
N SER A 385 -13.55 -8.93 -20.09
CA SER A 385 -13.39 -8.32 -18.76
C SER A 385 -12.06 -7.59 -18.58
N VAL A 386 -11.16 -7.64 -19.56
CA VAL A 386 -9.90 -6.90 -19.55
C VAL A 386 -10.14 -5.39 -19.47
N GLY A 387 -11.20 -4.89 -20.12
CA GLY A 387 -11.57 -3.48 -20.04
C GLY A 387 -11.89 -3.01 -18.62
N GLU A 388 -12.44 -3.88 -17.78
CA GLU A 388 -12.78 -3.57 -16.39
C GLU A 388 -11.52 -3.41 -15.54
N VAL A 389 -10.52 -4.28 -15.77
CA VAL A 389 -9.20 -4.17 -15.17
C VAL A 389 -8.49 -2.89 -15.64
N LEU A 390 -8.58 -2.56 -16.93
CA LEU A 390 -7.99 -1.34 -17.47
C LEU A 390 -8.63 -0.06 -16.92
N ASN A 391 -9.94 -0.08 -16.64
CA ASN A 391 -10.61 1.00 -15.93
C ASN A 391 -10.02 1.17 -14.52
N PHE A 392 -9.85 0.08 -13.77
CA PHE A 392 -9.19 0.13 -12.46
C PHE A 392 -7.76 0.67 -12.56
N ILE A 393 -6.98 0.23 -13.55
CA ILE A 393 -5.61 0.72 -13.79
C ILE A 393 -5.63 2.24 -14.05
N GLY A 394 -6.59 2.75 -14.81
CA GLY A 394 -6.77 4.19 -15.03
C GLY A 394 -7.05 4.96 -13.73
N LEU A 395 -7.87 4.41 -12.84
CA LEU A 395 -8.16 4.98 -11.53
C LEU A 395 -6.96 4.93 -10.59
N ALA A 396 -6.17 3.87 -10.68
CA ALA A 396 -4.96 3.72 -9.89
C ALA A 396 -3.87 4.69 -10.39
N ALA A 397 -3.74 4.87 -11.72
CA ALA A 397 -2.83 5.82 -12.34
C ALA A 397 -3.23 7.29 -12.06
N SER A 398 -4.52 7.59 -11.95
CA SER A 398 -5.02 8.91 -11.52
C SER A 398 -4.91 9.15 -10.02
N GLY A 399 -4.59 8.10 -9.27
CA GLY A 399 -4.40 8.18 -7.83
C GLY A 399 -5.69 8.12 -7.01
N MET A 400 -6.82 7.83 -7.64
CA MET A 400 -8.12 7.63 -7.00
C MET A 400 -8.18 6.30 -6.22
N THR A 401 -7.37 5.31 -6.62
CA THR A 401 -7.17 4.06 -5.89
C THR A 401 -5.68 3.67 -5.88
N SER A 402 -5.34 2.60 -5.16
CA SER A 402 -3.99 2.02 -5.15
C SER A 402 -3.95 0.74 -5.96
N PHE A 403 -2.87 0.51 -6.71
CA PHE A 403 -2.59 -0.79 -7.33
C PHE A 403 -2.59 -1.93 -6.31
N ASP A 404 -2.22 -1.64 -5.06
CA ASP A 404 -2.21 -2.61 -3.96
C ASP A 404 -3.58 -3.19 -3.65
N SER A 405 -4.64 -2.46 -4.03
CA SER A 405 -6.02 -2.86 -3.84
C SER A 405 -6.51 -3.75 -4.97
N LEU A 406 -5.77 -3.90 -6.09
CA LEU A 406 -6.20 -4.71 -7.24
C LEU A 406 -6.45 -6.15 -6.77
N PRO A 407 -7.71 -6.62 -6.75
CA PRO A 407 -8.03 -7.96 -6.31
C PRO A 407 -7.45 -9.00 -7.27
N SER A 408 -7.32 -10.24 -6.82
CA SER A 408 -6.89 -11.37 -7.67
C SER A 408 -8.03 -12.00 -8.48
N THR A 409 -9.26 -11.48 -8.35
CA THR A 409 -10.46 -12.02 -9.00
C THR A 409 -11.36 -10.91 -9.53
N LEU A 410 -12.12 -11.22 -10.58
CA LEU A 410 -13.10 -10.29 -11.15
C LEU A 410 -14.27 -10.01 -10.18
N GLU A 411 -14.73 -11.02 -9.44
CA GLU A 411 -15.75 -10.83 -8.41
C GLU A 411 -15.27 -9.86 -7.31
N GLY A 412 -14.00 -9.99 -6.92
CA GLY A 412 -13.37 -9.03 -6.01
C GLY A 412 -13.32 -7.62 -6.59
N LEU A 413 -13.17 -7.48 -7.92
CA LEU A 413 -13.16 -6.20 -8.62
C LEU A 413 -14.56 -5.57 -8.64
N HIS A 414 -15.60 -6.37 -8.91
CA HIS A 414 -17.00 -5.94 -8.86
C HIS A 414 -17.46 -5.57 -7.45
N GLY A 415 -16.95 -6.28 -6.44
CA GLY A 415 -17.25 -6.04 -5.03
C GLY A 415 -16.51 -4.83 -4.45
N MET A 416 -15.65 -4.16 -5.22
CA MET A 416 -15.02 -2.93 -4.75
C MET A 416 -16.08 -1.82 -4.64
N PRO A 417 -16.07 -1.02 -3.57
CA PRO A 417 -16.99 0.10 -3.40
C PRO A 417 -16.58 1.24 -4.34
N TYR A 418 -16.78 1.05 -5.65
CA TYR A 418 -16.59 2.08 -6.65
C TYR A 418 -17.93 2.77 -6.90
N GLN A 419 -18.36 3.56 -5.92
CA GLN A 419 -19.42 4.56 -6.08
C GLN A 419 -18.83 5.93 -5.79
N ASP A 420 -19.31 6.93 -6.52
CA ASP A 420 -19.01 8.36 -6.35
C ASP A 420 -19.34 8.81 -4.92
N ASN A 421 -18.43 8.56 -3.97
CA ASN A 421 -18.66 8.84 -2.56
C ASN A 421 -18.28 10.30 -2.27
N CYS A 422 -19.15 11.22 -2.69
CA CYS A 422 -19.26 12.52 -2.06
C CYS A 422 -20.36 12.46 -0.99
N TRP A 423 -20.02 12.71 0.27
CA TRP A 423 -20.98 12.88 1.36
C TRP A 423 -20.78 14.22 2.05
N ILE A 424 -21.77 14.64 2.85
CA ILE A 424 -21.69 15.87 3.63
C ILE A 424 -21.42 15.49 5.09
N GLU A 425 -20.35 16.03 5.64
CA GLU A 425 -19.98 15.90 7.04
C GLU A 425 -20.36 17.20 7.78
N GLU A 426 -21.06 17.07 8.91
CA GLU A 426 -21.41 18.21 9.77
C GLU A 426 -20.54 18.22 11.03
N ILE A 427 -19.83 19.30 11.27
CA ILE A 427 -18.99 19.48 12.46
C ILE A 427 -19.52 20.70 13.23
N SER A 428 -19.87 20.50 14.50
CA SER A 428 -20.24 21.58 15.41
C SER A 428 -19.14 21.81 16.43
N THR A 429 -18.68 23.05 16.58
CA THR A 429 -17.63 23.41 17.54
C THR A 429 -17.87 24.80 18.14
N CYS A 430 -17.15 25.13 19.21
CA CYS A 430 -17.17 26.44 19.85
C CYS A 430 -15.90 27.20 19.44
N MET A 431 -16.03 28.36 18.78
CA MET A 431 -14.89 29.21 18.38
C MET A 431 -14.82 30.47 19.25
N CYS A 432 -13.61 30.89 19.61
CA CYS A 432 -13.39 32.16 20.31
C CYS A 432 -13.86 33.34 19.45
N ASP A 433 -14.48 34.35 20.07
CA ASP A 433 -14.67 35.65 19.44
C ASP A 433 -13.28 36.30 19.19
N CYS A 434 -12.70 36.07 18.02
CA CYS A 434 -11.67 36.96 17.52
C CYS A 434 -12.38 38.25 17.14
N TYR A 435 -12.18 39.29 17.96
CA TYR A 435 -12.61 40.65 17.68
C TYR A 435 -12.27 41.02 16.24
N ASP A 436 -13.29 41.28 15.42
CA ASP A 436 -13.17 42.21 14.31
C ASP A 436 -12.68 43.53 14.90
N ARG A 437 -11.46 43.92 14.55
CA ARG A 437 -10.98 45.29 14.64
C ARG A 437 -10.24 45.62 13.35
N PRO A 438 -10.39 46.87 12.91
CA PRO A 438 -10.88 47.25 11.58
C PRO A 438 -9.91 47.01 10.43
#